data_AF-A0A849XXS5-F1
#
_entry.id   AF-A0A849XXS5-F1
#
_cell.length_a   1.000
_cell.length_b   1.000
_cell.length_c   1.000
_cell.angle_alpha   90.00
_cell.angle_beta   90.00
_cell.angle_gamma   90.00
#
_symmetry.space_group_name_H-M   'P 1'
#
loop_
_entity.id
_entity.type
_entity.pdbx_description
1 polymer ?
#
loop_
_entity_poly.entity_id
_entity_poly.type
_entity_poly.pdbx_seq_one_letter_code
_entity_poly.pdbx_strand_id
1 'polypeptide(L)'
;MQPTYVSNGLAGLPVLSFSGDNLVTPSIAALSSLSVFMVARSADLGDRYALQFGHDTRAVIEGYGSGNWRWFNTPSIVTLQPMSTAIFQTIWTTNGASFAGAWHIGADAGVTAPFSGSIAEVIVYDHALSAAESQEVAGYLNAKWAIPEPSSVALLALGGLLALRGISRGARNNG
;
A
#
# COMPACT_ATOMS: atom_id res chain seq x y z
N MET A 1 -22.02 -4.75 -0.25
CA MET A 1 -21.60 -5.38 1.03
C MET A 1 -20.60 -4.42 1.70
N GLN A 2 -20.42 -4.52 3.02
CA GLN A 2 -19.53 -3.62 3.78
C GLN A 2 -18.33 -4.41 4.28
N PRO A 3 -17.13 -3.81 4.34
CA PRO A 3 -15.95 -4.46 4.89
C PRO A 3 -16.16 -4.81 6.36
N THR A 4 -15.48 -5.87 6.80
CA THR A 4 -15.56 -6.36 8.18
C THR A 4 -14.54 -5.66 9.07
N TYR A 5 -14.99 -5.14 10.21
CA TYR A 5 -14.11 -4.59 11.24
C TYR A 5 -13.41 -5.71 12.02
N VAL A 6 -12.08 -5.69 12.06
CA VAL A 6 -11.25 -6.65 12.79
C VAL A 6 -10.51 -5.89 13.89
N SER A 7 -10.87 -6.10 15.15
CA SER A 7 -10.43 -5.28 16.29
C SER A 7 -8.94 -5.37 16.64
N ASN A 8 -8.26 -6.45 16.23
CA ASN A 8 -6.85 -6.70 16.49
C ASN A 8 -6.17 -7.26 15.23
N GLY A 9 -6.22 -6.47 14.15
CA GLY A 9 -5.77 -6.91 12.83
C GLY A 9 -4.29 -6.67 12.56
N LEU A 10 -3.71 -5.62 13.13
CA LEU A 10 -2.30 -5.26 12.96
C LEU A 10 -1.79 -4.52 14.19
N ALA A 11 -0.67 -4.97 14.76
CA ALA A 11 -0.02 -4.30 15.89
C ALA A 11 -0.93 -4.00 17.10
N GLY A 12 -1.92 -4.86 17.39
CA GLY A 12 -2.88 -4.60 18.49
C GLY A 12 -4.06 -3.70 18.10
N LEU A 13 -4.04 -3.14 16.89
CA LEU A 13 -4.96 -2.10 16.42
C LEU A 13 -5.95 -2.66 15.38
N PRO A 14 -7.11 -2.00 15.23
CA PRO A 14 -8.15 -2.46 14.32
C PRO A 14 -7.82 -2.21 12.85
N VAL A 15 -8.29 -3.09 11.97
CA VAL A 15 -8.23 -2.92 10.51
C VAL A 15 -9.58 -3.25 9.88
N LEU A 16 -9.78 -2.82 8.64
CA LEU A 16 -10.91 -3.23 7.82
C LEU A 16 -10.50 -4.35 6.87
N SER A 17 -11.24 -5.46 6.90
CA SER A 17 -11.08 -6.58 5.98
C SER A 17 -12.08 -6.46 4.83
N PHE A 18 -11.57 -6.45 3.61
CA PHE A 18 -12.33 -6.39 2.37
C PHE A 18 -12.39 -7.77 1.73
N SER A 19 -13.57 -8.17 1.27
CA SER A 19 -13.83 -9.45 0.62
C SER A 19 -14.59 -9.29 -0.69
N GLY A 20 -14.27 -8.22 -1.43
CA GLY A 20 -15.07 -7.77 -2.56
C GLY A 20 -16.03 -6.61 -2.22
N ASP A 21 -15.85 -6.00 -1.05
CA ASP A 21 -16.67 -4.90 -0.53
C ASP A 21 -16.19 -3.54 -1.02
N ASN A 22 -17.06 -2.54 -1.03
CA ASN A 22 -16.71 -1.18 -1.43
C ASN A 22 -17.30 -0.15 -0.46
N LEU A 23 -16.47 0.81 -0.05
CA LEU A 23 -16.88 2.02 0.65
C LEU A 23 -16.83 3.20 -0.31
N VAL A 24 -17.89 4.00 -0.32
CA VAL A 24 -18.01 5.15 -1.22
C VAL A 24 -18.14 6.43 -0.41
N THR A 25 -17.31 7.41 -0.70
CA THR A 25 -17.43 8.75 -0.10
C THR A 25 -18.49 9.58 -0.84
N PRO A 26 -19.06 10.61 -0.20
CA PRO A 26 -19.76 11.66 -0.93
C PRO A 26 -18.85 12.26 -2.00
N SER A 27 -19.44 12.74 -3.10
CA SER A 27 -18.66 13.42 -4.14
C SER A 27 -17.97 14.67 -3.58
N ILE A 28 -16.69 14.80 -3.87
CA ILE A 28 -15.91 15.98 -3.48
C ILE A 28 -15.68 16.90 -4.68
N ALA A 29 -15.40 18.18 -4.36
CA ALA A 29 -15.00 19.17 -5.35
C ALA A 29 -13.67 18.81 -6.01
N ALA A 30 -13.41 19.41 -7.17
CA ALA A 30 -12.19 19.17 -7.92
C ALA A 30 -10.95 19.64 -7.13
N LEU A 31 -10.00 18.74 -6.91
CA LEU A 31 -8.67 19.03 -6.37
C LEU A 31 -7.68 19.13 -7.51
N SER A 32 -6.67 20.02 -7.44
CA SER A 32 -5.62 20.15 -8.45
C SER A 32 -4.42 19.23 -8.22
N SER A 33 -4.30 18.71 -7.00
CA SER A 33 -3.23 17.80 -6.57
C SER A 33 -3.69 17.03 -5.35
N LEU A 34 -3.05 15.90 -5.05
CA LEU A 34 -3.24 15.17 -3.80
C LEU A 34 -1.97 14.39 -3.42
N SER A 35 -1.85 14.08 -2.14
CA SER A 35 -0.95 13.04 -1.64
C SER A 35 -1.74 12.02 -0.86
N VAL A 36 -1.53 10.74 -1.16
CA VAL A 36 -2.29 9.62 -0.59
C VAL A 36 -1.34 8.62 0.01
N PHE A 37 -1.68 8.16 1.21
CA PHE A 37 -0.98 7.12 1.94
C PHE A 37 -1.98 6.05 2.35
N MET A 38 -1.57 4.79 2.28
CA MET A 38 -2.37 3.65 2.68
C MET A 38 -1.50 2.61 3.35
N VAL A 39 -2.02 2.03 4.43
CA VAL A 39 -1.46 0.82 5.04
C VAL A 39 -2.35 -0.36 4.66
N ALA A 40 -1.82 -1.30 3.88
CA ALA A 40 -2.62 -2.43 3.41
C ALA A 40 -1.80 -3.72 3.27
N ARG A 41 -2.52 -4.84 3.31
CA ARG A 41 -2.04 -6.17 2.91
C ARG A 41 -3.06 -6.77 1.95
N SER A 42 -2.61 -7.24 0.79
CA SER A 42 -3.49 -7.91 -0.14
C SER A 42 -3.72 -9.37 0.25
N ALA A 43 -4.87 -9.96 -0.05
CA ALA A 43 -5.09 -11.39 0.11
C ALA A 43 -4.56 -12.19 -1.09
N ASP A 44 -4.48 -11.57 -2.26
CA ASP A 44 -3.94 -12.13 -3.49
C ASP A 44 -3.06 -11.13 -4.25
N LEU A 45 -2.38 -11.59 -5.29
CA LEU A 45 -1.55 -10.76 -6.18
C LEU A 45 -2.26 -10.50 -7.53
N GLY A 46 -3.56 -10.75 -7.58
CA GLY A 46 -4.38 -10.57 -8.77
C GLY A 46 -4.75 -9.11 -9.00
N ASP A 47 -5.50 -8.89 -10.07
CA ASP A 47 -5.84 -7.53 -10.46
C ASP A 47 -7.04 -7.02 -9.63
N ARG A 48 -6.81 -5.97 -8.81
CA ARG A 48 -7.69 -5.45 -7.76
C ARG A 48 -7.65 -3.92 -7.63
N TYR A 49 -8.79 -3.30 -7.36
CA TYR A 49 -8.88 -1.86 -7.03
C TYR A 49 -8.98 -1.65 -5.51
N ALA A 50 -7.93 -1.11 -4.90
CA ALA A 50 -7.94 -0.82 -3.46
C ALA A 50 -8.46 0.59 -3.15
N LEU A 51 -8.05 1.59 -3.94
CA LEU A 51 -8.46 2.98 -3.72
C LEU A 51 -8.54 3.75 -5.06
N GLN A 52 -9.75 4.18 -5.41
CA GLN A 52 -10.04 4.95 -6.62
C GLN A 52 -10.64 6.32 -6.30
N PHE A 53 -10.30 7.32 -7.12
CA PHE A 53 -10.70 8.71 -6.97
C PHE A 53 -11.45 9.17 -8.22
N GLY A 54 -12.78 9.30 -8.14
CA GLY A 54 -13.61 9.68 -9.28
C GLY A 54 -13.95 8.48 -10.17
N HIS A 55 -13.92 8.66 -11.50
CA HIS A 55 -14.33 7.66 -12.49
C HIS A 55 -13.14 6.84 -13.06
N ASP A 56 -13.46 5.76 -13.80
CA ASP A 56 -12.66 4.66 -14.40
C ASP A 56 -11.27 4.96 -15.02
N THR A 57 -10.81 6.20 -15.05
CA THR A 57 -9.48 6.59 -15.56
C THR A 57 -8.50 7.02 -14.47
N ARG A 58 -8.93 7.03 -13.19
CA ARG A 58 -8.20 7.65 -12.07
C ARG A 58 -8.23 6.78 -10.82
N ALA A 59 -7.29 5.85 -10.71
CA ALA A 59 -7.12 5.10 -9.47
C ALA A 59 -5.72 5.29 -8.92
N VAL A 60 -5.68 5.53 -7.61
CA VAL A 60 -4.46 6.00 -6.98
C VAL A 60 -3.62 4.83 -6.46
N ILE A 61 -4.29 3.75 -6.05
CA ILE A 61 -3.64 2.49 -5.71
C ILE A 61 -4.47 1.34 -6.29
N GLU A 62 -4.01 0.84 -7.44
CA GLU A 62 -4.49 -0.38 -8.07
C GLU A 62 -3.44 -1.46 -7.95
N GLY A 63 -3.87 -2.72 -7.88
CA GLY A 63 -3.14 -3.79 -8.53
C GLY A 63 -3.81 -4.02 -9.88
N TYR A 64 -3.49 -3.31 -10.95
CA TYR A 64 -3.92 -3.74 -12.30
C TYR A 64 -2.66 -4.16 -13.05
N GLY A 65 -2.52 -5.46 -13.29
CA GLY A 65 -1.39 -6.10 -13.92
C GLY A 65 -0.14 -6.19 -13.03
N SER A 66 0.39 -7.41 -12.92
CA SER A 66 1.78 -7.71 -12.52
C SER A 66 2.11 -7.82 -11.03
N GLY A 67 1.12 -7.88 -10.12
CA GLY A 67 1.39 -8.09 -8.68
C GLY A 67 2.13 -6.93 -8.02
N ASN A 68 1.91 -5.70 -8.50
CA ASN A 68 2.49 -4.48 -7.93
C ASN A 68 1.38 -3.51 -7.54
N TRP A 69 1.63 -2.74 -6.48
CA TRP A 69 0.90 -1.53 -6.20
C TRP A 69 1.29 -0.47 -7.23
N ARG A 70 0.29 0.14 -7.85
CA ARG A 70 0.47 1.10 -8.95
C ARG A 70 -0.43 2.31 -8.75
N TRP A 71 0.04 3.44 -9.25
CA TRP A 71 -0.80 4.60 -9.53
C TRP A 71 -1.16 4.60 -11.02
N PHE A 72 -2.45 4.78 -11.33
CA PHE A 72 -2.98 4.78 -12.68
C PHE A 72 -3.76 6.08 -12.96
N ASN A 73 -3.27 6.85 -13.94
CA ASN A 73 -3.97 7.99 -14.49
C ASN A 73 -3.71 8.04 -15.99
N THR A 74 -4.67 7.57 -16.79
CA THR A 74 -4.48 7.36 -18.23
C THR A 74 -3.93 8.62 -18.91
N PRO A 75 -2.82 8.52 -19.70
CA PRO A 75 -2.09 7.31 -20.10
C PRO A 75 -0.91 6.91 -19.19
N SER A 76 -0.69 7.61 -18.08
CA SER A 76 0.42 7.39 -17.16
C SER A 76 0.15 6.26 -16.18
N ILE A 77 1.14 5.38 -16.01
CA ILE A 77 1.12 4.37 -14.97
C ILE A 77 2.47 4.36 -14.25
N VAL A 78 2.44 4.45 -12.93
CA VAL A 78 3.65 4.42 -12.09
C VAL A 78 3.58 3.21 -11.18
N THR A 79 4.58 2.34 -11.28
CA THR A 79 4.78 1.24 -10.33
C THR A 79 5.34 1.79 -9.04
N LEU A 80 4.64 1.57 -7.93
CA LEU A 80 5.05 2.04 -6.61
C LEU A 80 5.95 1.00 -5.93
N GLN A 81 5.43 -0.22 -5.73
CA GLN A 81 6.16 -1.32 -5.11
C GLN A 81 5.48 -2.68 -5.36
N PRO A 82 6.17 -3.82 -5.22
CA PRO A 82 5.53 -5.14 -5.25
C PRO A 82 4.48 -5.30 -4.15
N MET A 83 3.40 -6.02 -4.46
CA MET A 83 2.39 -6.39 -3.46
C MET A 83 2.89 -7.54 -2.58
N SER A 84 2.36 -7.60 -1.35
CA SER A 84 2.59 -8.70 -0.43
C SER A 84 1.28 -9.27 0.08
N THR A 85 1.19 -10.61 0.08
CA THR A 85 0.14 -11.36 0.79
C THR A 85 0.54 -11.74 2.22
N ALA A 86 1.82 -11.58 2.57
CA ALA A 86 2.36 -12.01 3.85
C ALA A 86 2.37 -10.88 4.89
N ILE A 87 2.67 -9.65 4.46
CA ILE A 87 2.90 -8.51 5.36
C ILE A 87 2.07 -7.30 4.95
N PHE A 88 1.73 -6.46 5.94
CA PHE A 88 1.22 -5.12 5.66
C PHE A 88 2.35 -4.23 5.13
N GLN A 89 1.99 -3.32 4.23
CA GLN A 89 2.89 -2.39 3.58
C GLN A 89 2.31 -0.98 3.70
N THR A 90 3.21 0.00 3.84
CA THR A 90 2.88 1.42 3.64
C THR A 90 3.08 1.75 2.17
N ILE A 91 2.02 2.19 1.51
CA ILE A 91 1.99 2.56 0.09
C ILE A 91 1.61 4.03 0.01
N TRP A 92 2.32 4.81 -0.79
CA TRP A 92 1.97 6.22 -0.97
C TRP A 92 2.35 6.74 -2.35
N THR A 93 1.69 7.83 -2.74
CA THR A 93 1.95 8.54 -4.00
C THR A 93 1.51 9.99 -3.88
N THR A 94 2.19 10.87 -4.62
CA THR A 94 1.87 12.30 -4.74
C THR A 94 1.54 12.59 -6.20
N ASN A 95 0.48 13.37 -6.42
CA ASN A 95 -0.02 13.62 -7.75
C ASN A 95 -0.49 15.06 -7.99
N GLY A 96 -0.23 15.56 -9.20
CA GLY A 96 -0.65 16.88 -9.67
C GLY A 96 -1.78 16.86 -10.70
N ALA A 97 -2.57 15.78 -10.78
CA ALA A 97 -3.74 15.71 -11.65
C ALA A 97 -4.98 16.28 -10.96
N SER A 98 -5.99 16.64 -11.78
CA SER A 98 -7.27 17.06 -11.22
C SER A 98 -8.11 15.85 -10.82
N PHE A 99 -8.61 15.80 -9.58
CA PHE A 99 -9.44 14.70 -9.05
C PHE A 99 -10.80 15.24 -8.63
N ALA A 100 -11.90 14.61 -9.05
CA ALA A 100 -13.26 15.03 -8.71
C ALA A 100 -14.19 13.80 -8.67
N GLY A 101 -15.29 13.90 -7.92
CA GLY A 101 -16.28 12.84 -7.79
C GLY A 101 -16.17 12.05 -6.50
N ALA A 102 -16.89 10.93 -6.42
CA ALA A 102 -16.86 10.02 -5.28
C ALA A 102 -15.56 9.22 -5.25
N TRP A 103 -15.11 8.84 -4.05
CA TRP A 103 -13.96 7.96 -3.88
C TRP A 103 -14.43 6.60 -3.46
N HIS A 104 -13.74 5.58 -3.97
CA HIS A 104 -14.07 4.19 -3.76
C HIS A 104 -12.90 3.53 -3.03
N ILE A 105 -13.20 2.85 -1.91
CA ILE A 105 -12.24 2.07 -1.14
C ILE A 105 -12.69 0.63 -1.18
N GLY A 106 -11.86 -0.24 -1.73
CA GLY A 106 -12.15 -1.67 -1.88
C GLY A 106 -12.71 -2.09 -3.23
N ALA A 107 -13.01 -1.16 -4.14
CA ALA A 107 -13.30 -1.45 -5.54
C ALA A 107 -13.10 -0.17 -6.41
N ASP A 108 -13.35 -0.29 -7.71
CA ASP A 108 -13.57 0.87 -8.59
C ASP A 108 -15.04 1.36 -8.53
N ALA A 109 -15.35 2.35 -9.38
CA ALA A 109 -16.66 2.94 -9.54
C ALA A 109 -17.72 1.94 -10.01
N GLY A 110 -17.34 1.03 -10.92
CA GLY A 110 -18.19 -0.04 -11.44
C GLY A 110 -18.28 -1.28 -10.54
N VAL A 111 -17.54 -1.32 -9.42
CA VAL A 111 -17.35 -2.51 -8.57
C VAL A 111 -16.79 -3.71 -9.34
N THR A 112 -15.98 -3.45 -10.36
CA THR A 112 -15.13 -4.40 -11.07
C THR A 112 -13.85 -4.68 -10.27
N ALA A 113 -13.35 -5.91 -10.38
CA ALA A 113 -12.10 -6.34 -9.75
C ALA A 113 -11.95 -5.86 -8.28
N PRO A 114 -12.92 -6.15 -7.40
CA PRO A 114 -12.91 -5.56 -6.07
C PRO A 114 -11.79 -6.15 -5.23
N PHE A 115 -11.21 -5.34 -4.36
CA PHE A 115 -10.10 -5.71 -3.49
C PHE A 115 -10.47 -6.80 -2.50
N SER A 116 -9.51 -7.68 -2.27
CA SER A 116 -9.54 -8.70 -1.22
C SER A 116 -8.27 -8.52 -0.40
N GLY A 117 -8.42 -8.27 0.90
CA GLY A 117 -7.30 -7.96 1.77
C GLY A 117 -7.70 -7.12 2.97
N SER A 118 -6.72 -6.49 3.60
CA SER A 118 -6.94 -5.66 4.79
C SER A 118 -6.34 -4.28 4.60
N ILE A 119 -7.07 -3.25 4.99
CA ILE A 119 -6.62 -1.85 5.02
C ILE A 119 -6.68 -1.37 6.47
N ALA A 120 -5.56 -0.89 6.98
CA ALA A 120 -5.43 -0.40 8.35
C ALA A 120 -5.68 1.11 8.44
N GLU A 121 -5.16 1.88 7.48
CA GLU A 121 -5.27 3.34 7.47
C GLU A 121 -5.16 3.90 6.06
N VAL A 122 -5.90 4.98 5.78
CA VAL A 122 -5.79 5.80 4.58
C VAL A 122 -5.71 7.26 5.00
N ILE A 123 -4.69 7.97 4.54
CA ILE A 123 -4.51 9.41 4.76
C ILE A 123 -4.47 10.10 3.41
N VAL A 124 -5.20 11.20 3.27
CA VAL A 124 -5.23 11.99 2.03
C VAL A 124 -5.02 13.47 2.33
N TYR A 125 -4.10 14.10 1.60
CA TYR A 125 -3.88 15.53 1.56
C TYR A 125 -4.41 16.09 0.23
N ASP A 126 -5.00 17.28 0.28
CA ASP A 126 -5.57 18.01 -0.86
C ASP A 126 -4.53 18.79 -1.68
N HIS A 127 -3.26 18.59 -1.38
CA HIS A 127 -2.12 19.17 -2.05
C HIS A 127 -1.00 18.16 -2.20
N ALA A 128 -0.04 18.47 -3.08
CA ALA A 128 1.16 17.67 -3.23
C ALA A 128 2.14 17.95 -2.08
N LEU A 129 2.41 16.93 -1.28
CA LEU A 129 3.47 16.96 -0.27
C LEU A 129 4.86 16.89 -0.92
N SER A 130 5.84 17.54 -0.29
CA SER A 130 7.25 17.37 -0.60
C SER A 130 7.73 15.94 -0.28
N ALA A 131 8.92 15.59 -0.78
CA ALA A 131 9.53 14.29 -0.49
C ALA A 131 9.82 14.10 1.01
N ALA A 132 10.19 15.17 1.72
CA ALA A 132 10.47 15.14 3.15
C ALA A 132 9.19 14.93 3.96
N GLU A 133 8.13 15.69 3.67
CA GLU A 133 6.82 15.52 4.32
C GLU A 133 6.25 14.11 4.06
N SER A 134 6.39 13.62 2.82
CA SER A 134 5.93 12.27 2.48
C SER A 134 6.70 11.18 3.24
N GLN A 135 8.00 11.36 3.44
CA GLN A 135 8.81 10.45 4.27
C GLN A 135 8.41 10.51 5.75
N GLU A 136 8.08 11.69 6.27
CA GLU A 136 7.61 11.84 7.64
C GLU A 136 6.28 11.12 7.86
N VAL A 137 5.31 11.29 6.96
CA VAL A 137 4.02 10.59 7.02
C VAL A 137 4.19 9.07 6.91
N ALA A 138 5.05 8.60 5.99
CA ALA A 138 5.35 7.18 5.87
C ALA A 138 6.02 6.62 7.13
N GLY A 139 6.97 7.35 7.73
CA GLY A 139 7.63 6.98 8.98
C GLY A 139 6.66 6.92 10.16
N TYR A 140 5.71 7.86 10.24
CA TYR A 140 4.61 7.82 11.22
C TYR A 140 3.76 6.55 11.05
N LEU A 141 3.34 6.22 9.82
CA LEU A 141 2.53 5.02 9.56
C LEU A 141 3.31 3.74 9.90
N ASN A 142 4.60 3.67 9.54
CA ASN A 142 5.44 2.52 9.85
C ASN A 142 5.63 2.34 11.36
N ALA A 143 5.87 3.43 12.10
CA ALA A 143 5.99 3.39 13.55
C ALA A 143 4.66 2.98 14.22
N LYS A 144 3.54 3.57 13.81
CA LYS A 144 2.21 3.28 14.38
C LYS A 144 1.79 1.84 14.18
N TRP A 145 2.02 1.30 12.98
CA TRP A 145 1.54 -0.02 12.57
C TRP A 145 2.60 -1.12 12.68
N ALA A 146 3.77 -0.81 13.26
CA ALA A 146 4.92 -1.71 13.39
C ALA A 146 5.33 -2.34 12.05
N ILE A 147 5.30 -1.56 10.97
CA ILE A 147 5.68 -2.02 9.62
C ILE A 147 7.19 -1.87 9.47
N PRO A 148 7.92 -2.94 9.08
CA PRO A 148 9.34 -2.84 8.82
C PRO A 148 9.63 -1.86 7.69
N GLU A 149 10.55 -0.92 7.92
CA GLU A 149 11.05 -0.07 6.84
C GLU A 149 11.71 -0.94 5.76
N PRO A 150 11.48 -0.69 4.45
CA PRO A 150 12.07 -1.48 3.38
C PRO A 150 13.61 -1.63 3.48
N SER A 151 14.28 -0.60 3.99
CA SER A 151 15.74 -0.59 4.21
C SER A 151 16.21 -1.49 5.36
N SER A 152 15.40 -1.66 6.41
CA SER A 152 15.73 -2.51 7.55
C SER A 152 15.69 -4.00 7.20
N VAL A 153 14.77 -4.40 6.31
CA VAL A 153 14.64 -5.78 5.82
C VAL A 153 15.83 -6.15 4.93
N ALA A 154 16.29 -5.23 4.07
CA ALA A 154 17.47 -5.45 3.25
C ALA A 154 18.75 -5.60 4.09
N LEU A 155 18.92 -4.80 5.16
CA LEU A 155 20.06 -4.89 6.06
C LEU A 155 20.04 -6.18 6.90
N LEU A 156 18.86 -6.63 7.36
CA LEU A 156 18.72 -7.91 8.07
C LEU A 156 18.97 -9.11 7.16
N ALA A 157 18.48 -9.08 5.93
CA ALA A 157 18.73 -10.12 4.93
C ALA A 157 20.23 -10.22 4.58
N LEU A 158 20.91 -9.09 4.45
CA LEU A 158 22.36 -9.04 4.22
C LEU A 158 23.16 -9.47 5.45
N GLY A 159 22.76 -9.03 6.65
CA GLY A 159 23.40 -9.40 7.92
C GLY A 159 23.29 -10.89 8.24
N GLY A 160 22.12 -11.50 7.99
CA GLY A 160 21.92 -12.94 8.12
C GLY A 160 22.76 -13.75 7.12
N LEU A 161 22.84 -13.28 5.87
CA LEU A 161 23.65 -13.92 4.82
C LEU A 161 25.16 -13.87 5.13
N LEU A 162 25.64 -12.79 5.74
CA LEU A 162 27.02 -12.64 6.19
C LEU A 162 27.33 -13.49 7.44
N ALA A 163 26.39 -13.62 8.37
CA ALA A 163 26.53 -14.49 9.54
C ALA A 163 26.64 -15.98 9.15
N LEU A 164 25.90 -16.42 8.13
CA LEU A 164 25.98 -17.79 7.59
C LEU A 164 27.30 -18.07 6.85
N ARG A 165 27.90 -17.06 6.20
CA ARG A 165 29.22 -17.18 5.53
C ARG A 165 30.40 -17.18 6.50
N GLY A 166 30.23 -16.67 7.72
CA GLY A 166 31.28 -16.66 8.76
C GLY A 166 31.52 -18.00 9.44
N ILE A 167 30.57 -18.94 9.40
CA ILE A 167 30.63 -20.21 10.13
C ILE A 167 31.36 -21.32 9.36
N SER A 168 31.64 -21.16 8.06
CA SER A 168 32.16 -22.24 7.20
C SER A 168 33.69 -22.29 7.03
N ARG A 169 34.49 -21.61 7.85
CA ARG A 169 35.98 -21.65 7.77
C ARG A 169 36.61 -21.93 9.13
N GLY A 170 36.60 -23.20 9.53
CA GLY A 170 37.28 -23.64 10.74
C GLY A 170 37.38 -25.17 10.88
N ALA A 171 37.73 -25.89 9.81
CA ALA A 171 38.04 -27.32 9.90
C ALA A 171 38.95 -27.81 8.76
N ARG A 172 40.26 -27.53 8.86
CA ARG A 172 41.39 -28.24 8.21
C ARG A 172 42.66 -27.80 8.95
N ASN A 173 43.64 -28.59 9.36
CA ASN A 173 43.98 -30.01 9.24
C ASN A 173 45.08 -30.25 10.30
N ASN A 174 45.05 -31.37 11.03
CA ASN A 174 46.25 -31.97 11.64
C ASN A 174 46.18 -33.48 11.36
N GLY A 175 47.16 -33.99 10.63
CA GLY A 175 47.28 -35.39 10.19
C GLY A 175 48.02 -35.49 8.88
#